data_AF-A0A9X8VCU3-F1
#
_entry.id   AF-A0A9X8VCU3-F1
#
_cell.length_a   1.000
_cell.length_b   1.000
_cell.length_c   1.000
_cell.angle_alpha   90.00
_cell.angle_beta   90.00
_cell.angle_gamma   90.00
#
_symmetry.space_group_name_H-M   'P 1'
#
loop_
_entity.id
_entity.type
_entity.pdbx_description
1 polymer ?
#
loop_
_entity_poly.entity_id
_entity_poly.type
_entity_poly.pdbx_seq_one_letter_code
_entity_poly.pdbx_strand_id
1 'polypeptide(L)'
;CSRTIANALPLTSDYRLIQRGERRLELIADCSPAALAHCQAQLIALFARQGIATERLEWRLTAQTVLPQFDRKRRRIVRQAEET
;
A
#
# COMPACT_ATOMS: atom_id res chain seq x y z
N CYS A 1 10.67 0.58 0.72
CA CYS A 1 9.20 0.52 0.90
C CYS A 1 8.73 -0.72 1.66
N SER A 2 9.16 -1.94 1.30
CA SER A 2 8.70 -3.19 1.96
C SER A 2 8.89 -3.22 3.48
N ARG A 3 10.02 -2.71 3.99
CA ARG A 3 10.33 -2.69 5.43
C ARG A 3 9.40 -1.78 6.23
N THR A 4 9.01 -0.62 5.69
CA THR A 4 8.11 0.33 6.35
C THR A 4 6.71 -0.23 6.51
N ILE A 5 6.22 -0.93 5.47
CA ILE A 5 4.90 -1.56 5.51
C ILE A 5 4.90 -2.74 6.49
N ALA A 6 5.97 -3.55 6.50
CA ALA A 6 6.11 -4.66 7.45
C ALA A 6 6.27 -4.20 8.92
N ASN A 7 6.68 -2.96 9.17
CA ASN A 7 6.71 -2.39 10.53
C ASN A 7 5.39 -1.70 10.92
N ALA A 8 4.65 -1.18 9.94
CA ALA A 8 3.40 -0.46 10.17
C ALA A 8 2.17 -1.38 10.22
N LEU A 9 2.26 -2.57 9.62
CA LEU A 9 1.20 -3.58 9.63
C LEU A 9 1.59 -4.77 10.54
N PRO A 10 0.59 -5.46 11.13
CA PRO A 10 0.83 -6.69 11.88
C PRO A 10 1.61 -7.71 11.03
N LEU A 11 2.54 -8.44 11.64
CA LEU A 11 3.43 -9.40 10.96
C LEU A 11 2.65 -10.51 10.21
N THR A 12 1.42 -10.76 10.65
CA THR A 12 0.47 -11.75 10.10
C THR A 12 -0.52 -11.15 9.11
N SER A 13 -0.60 -9.84 8.97
CA SER A 13 -1.54 -9.18 8.05
C SER A 13 -0.96 -9.14 6.66
N ASP A 14 -1.65 -9.77 5.71
CA ASP A 14 -1.32 -9.62 4.30
C ASP A 14 -1.68 -8.23 3.79
N TYR A 15 -0.84 -7.71 2.91
CA TYR A 15 -0.98 -6.38 2.34
C TYR A 15 -0.59 -6.36 0.87
N ARG A 16 -1.19 -5.45 0.12
CA ARG A 16 -0.88 -5.15 -1.27
C ARG A 16 -0.81 -3.65 -1.47
N LEU A 17 0.32 -3.19 -2.00
CA LEU A 17 0.46 -1.83 -2.51
C LEU A 17 0.44 -1.90 -4.04
N ILE A 18 -0.58 -1.33 -4.65
CA ILE A 18 -0.74 -1.26 -6.11
C ILE A 18 -0.53 0.18 -6.54
N GLN A 19 0.46 0.43 -7.37
CA GLN A 19 0.57 1.69 -8.10
C GLN A 19 -0.19 1.56 -9.41
N ARG A 20 -1.20 2.41 -9.62
CA ARG A 20 -1.93 2.55 -10.87
C ARG A 20 -1.47 3.83 -11.56
N GLY A 21 -0.88 3.71 -12.73
CA GLY A 21 -0.33 4.86 -13.44
C GLY A 21 0.77 5.56 -12.67
N GLU A 22 0.85 6.88 -12.80
CA GLU A 22 1.95 7.68 -12.24
C GLU A 22 1.63 8.28 -10.87
N ARG A 23 0.34 8.50 -10.57
CA ARG A 23 -0.10 9.26 -9.39
C ARG A 23 -0.98 8.49 -8.43
N ARG A 24 -1.55 7.34 -8.82
CA ARG A 24 -2.51 6.63 -7.97
C ARG A 24 -1.85 5.47 -7.24
N LEU A 25 -2.03 5.44 -5.92
CA LEU A 25 -1.56 4.37 -5.05
C LEU A 25 -2.75 3.79 -4.29
N GLU A 26 -2.89 2.48 -4.37
CA GLU A 26 -3.93 1.72 -3.70
C GLU A 26 -3.28 0.80 -2.68
N LEU A 27 -3.61 1.00 -1.40
CA LEU A 27 -3.16 0.19 -0.28
C LEU A 27 -4.32 -0.66 0.21
N ILE A 28 -4.15 -1.97 0.10
CA ILE A 28 -5.13 -2.98 0.52
C ILE A 28 -4.48 -3.82 1.60
N ALA A 29 -5.12 -4.00 2.75
CA ALA A 29 -4.64 -4.95 3.75
C ALA A 29 -5.79 -5.55 4.56
N ASP A 30 -5.53 -6.74 5.09
CA ASP A 30 -6.37 -7.39 6.09
C ASP A 30 -6.04 -6.83 7.48
N CYS A 31 -6.44 -5.59 7.69
CA CYS A 31 -6.31 -4.92 8.97
C CYS A 31 -7.42 -3.88 9.15
N SER A 32 -7.55 -3.36 10.37
CA SER A 32 -8.50 -2.29 10.66
C SER A 32 -8.16 -1.02 9.86
N PRO A 33 -9.15 -0.21 9.45
CA PRO A 33 -8.93 1.04 8.73
C PRO A 33 -7.93 1.98 9.42
N ALA A 34 -7.89 1.99 10.77
CA ALA A 34 -6.93 2.77 11.55
C ALA A 34 -5.46 2.32 11.32
N ALA A 35 -5.20 1.01 11.29
CA ALA A 35 -3.87 0.47 10.99
C ALA A 35 -3.47 0.77 9.54
N LEU A 36 -4.43 0.73 8.62
CA LEU A 36 -4.22 1.04 7.22
C LEU A 36 -3.87 2.53 7.01
N ALA A 37 -4.58 3.43 7.69
CA ALA A 37 -4.27 4.87 7.71
C ALA A 37 -2.91 5.16 8.35
N HIS A 38 -2.55 4.47 9.43
CA HIS A 38 -1.22 4.58 10.03
C HIS A 38 -0.13 4.15 9.05
N CYS A 39 -0.33 3.03 8.34
CA CYS A 39 0.59 2.57 7.31
C CYS A 39 0.71 3.56 6.15
N GLN A 40 -0.40 4.17 5.71
CA GLN A 40 -0.37 5.22 4.70
C GLN A 40 0.47 6.41 5.15
N ALA A 41 0.28 6.90 6.38
CA ALA A 41 1.04 8.03 6.92
C ALA A 41 2.55 7.74 6.96
N GLN A 42 2.94 6.52 7.37
CA GLN A 42 4.34 6.09 7.35
C GLN A 42 4.92 6.04 5.92
N LEU A 43 4.13 5.58 4.94
CA LEU A 43 4.53 5.58 3.54
C LEU A 43 4.69 6.99 2.98
N ILE A 44 3.72 7.88 3.26
CA ILE A 44 3.78 9.29 2.87
C ILE A 44 5.02 9.94 3.46
N ALA A 45 5.29 9.75 4.75
CA ALA A 45 6.49 10.30 5.39
C ALA A 45 7.79 9.77 4.76
N LEU A 46 7.84 8.49 4.40
CA LEU A 46 8.99 7.92 3.70
C LEU A 46 9.17 8.50 2.29
N PHE A 47 8.09 8.64 1.53
CA PHE A 47 8.11 9.22 0.19
C PHE A 47 8.49 10.70 0.22
N ALA A 48 7.96 11.47 1.17
CA ALA A 48 8.35 12.86 1.38
C ALA A 48 9.85 12.99 1.68
N ARG A 49 10.41 12.09 2.52
CA ARG A 49 11.86 12.03 2.78
C ARG A 49 12.68 11.68 1.54
N GLN A 50 12.10 11.00 0.56
CA GLN A 50 12.74 10.68 -0.73
C GLN A 50 12.55 11.79 -1.77
N GLY A 51 11.88 12.89 -1.44
CA GLY A 51 11.60 13.98 -2.38
C GLY A 51 10.46 13.69 -3.36
N ILE A 52 9.63 12.67 -3.08
CA ILE A 52 8.45 12.35 -3.88
C ILE A 52 7.32 13.30 -3.46
N ALA A 53 6.68 13.94 -4.44
CA ALA A 53 5.53 14.83 -4.21
C ALA A 53 4.27 14.03 -3.82
N THR A 54 4.20 13.61 -2.56
CA THR A 54 3.10 12.78 -2.04
C THR A 54 1.74 13.45 -2.08
N GLU A 55 1.74 14.77 -2.06
CA GLU A 55 0.57 15.64 -2.24
C GLU A 55 -0.06 15.54 -3.63
N ARG A 56 0.70 15.06 -4.64
CA ARG A 56 0.18 14.73 -5.97
C ARG A 56 -0.29 13.28 -6.09
N LEU A 57 -0.12 12.48 -5.04
CA LEU A 57 -0.49 11.08 -5.06
C LEU A 57 -1.95 10.91 -4.60
N GLU A 58 -2.75 10.26 -5.43
CA GLU A 58 -4.11 9.85 -5.09
C GLU A 58 -4.05 8.53 -4.33
N TRP A 59 -4.45 8.54 -3.06
CA TRP A 59 -4.47 7.35 -2.23
C TRP A 59 -5.84 6.71 -2.19
N ARG A 60 -5.88 5.40 -2.39
CA ARG A 60 -7.06 4.57 -2.13
C ARG A 60 -6.74 3.57 -1.03
N LEU A 61 -7.53 3.62 0.04
CA LEU A 61 -7.39 2.77 1.21
C LEU A 61 -8.51 1.73 1.22
N THR A 62 -8.14 0.45 1.19
CA THR A 62 -9.11 -0.65 1.19
C THR A 62 -8.78 -1.61 2.33
N ALA A 63 -9.52 -1.49 3.44
CA ALA A 63 -9.49 -2.48 4.51
C ALA A 63 -10.37 -3.67 4.08
N GLN A 64 -9.79 -4.85 3.92
CA GLN A 64 -10.52 -6.03 3.48
C GLN A 64 -10.14 -7.24 4.32
N THR A 65 -11.11 -7.76 5.07
CA THR A 65 -10.94 -8.87 6.04
C THR A 65 -10.59 -10.21 5.39
N VAL A 66 -10.90 -10.36 4.11
CA VAL A 66 -10.59 -11.58 3.34
C VAL A 66 -10.00 -11.12 2.03
N LEU A 67 -8.68 -11.16 1.94
CA LEU A 67 -7.97 -10.99 0.68
C LEU A 67 -8.04 -12.32 -0.08
N PRO A 68 -8.86 -12.46 -1.13
CA PRO A 68 -8.91 -13.72 -1.87
C PRO A 68 -7.55 -13.93 -2.55
N GLN A 69 -6.85 -14.98 -2.11
CA GLN A 69 -5.58 -15.48 -2.66
C GLN A 69 -4.33 -14.63 -2.37
N PHE A 70 -3.73 -14.86 -1.20
CA PHE A 70 -2.31 -14.59 -0.93
C PHE A 70 -1.41 -15.85 -0.94
N ASP A 71 -1.95 -17.06 -1.03
CA ASP A 71 -1.19 -18.32 -1.17
C ASP A 71 -0.36 -18.44 -2.45
N ARG A 72 -0.68 -17.67 -3.50
CA ARG A 72 0.15 -17.62 -4.70
C ARG A 72 1.12 -16.46 -4.57
N LYS A 73 2.43 -16.79 -4.47
CA LYS A 73 3.64 -15.97 -4.59
C LYS A 73 3.47 -14.77 -5.55
N ARG A 74 2.72 -13.74 -5.15
CA ARG A 74 2.46 -12.50 -5.88
C ARG A 74 3.25 -11.40 -5.20
N ARG A 75 3.85 -10.53 -6.01
CA ARG A 75 4.66 -9.43 -5.51
C ARG A 75 3.77 -8.52 -4.65
N ARG A 76 4.15 -8.31 -3.39
CA ARG A 76 3.42 -7.45 -2.41
C ARG A 76 3.33 -5.99 -2.86
N ILE A 77 4.15 -5.59 -3.83
CA ILE A 77 4.13 -4.29 -4.49
C ILE A 77 3.95 -4.54 -5.99
N VAL A 78 2.88 -4.03 -6.57
CA VAL A 78 2.54 -4.18 -7.98
C VAL A 78 2.49 -2.80 -8.61
N ARG A 79 3.16 -2.63 -9.76
CA ARG A 79 2.95 -1.47 -10.62
C ARG A 79 2.09 -1.95 -11.79
N GLN A 80 0.87 -1.45 -11.90
CA GLN A 80 0.05 -1.62 -13.08
C GLN A 80 0.26 -0.39 -13.96
N ALA A 81 0.74 -0.61 -15.19
CA ALA A 81 0.61 0.40 -16.23
C ALA A 81 -0.89 0.66 -16.41
N GLU A 82 -1.30 1.93 -16.56
CA GLU A 82 -2.63 2.22 -17.08
C GLU A 82 -2.73 1.49 -18.43
N GLU A 83 -3.65 0.51 -18.53
CA GLU A 83 -4.05 -0.04 -19.81
C GLU A 83 -4.81 1.08 -20.52
N THR A 84 -4.14 1.69 -21.51
CA THR A 84 -4.68 2.68 -22.44
C THR A 84 -5.77 2.07 -23.31
#